data_AF-A0A1E5P1K0-F1
#
_entry.id   AF-A0A1E5P1K0-F1
#
_cell.length_a   1.000
_cell.length_b   1.000
_cell.length_c   1.000
_cell.angle_alpha   90.00
_cell.angle_beta   90.00
_cell.angle_gamma   90.00
#
_symmetry.space_group_name_H-M   'P 1'
#
loop_
_entity.id
_entity.type
_entity.pdbx_description
1 polymer ?
#
loop_
_entity_poly.entity_id
_entity_poly.type
_entity_poly.pdbx_seq_one_letter_code
_entity_poly.pdbx_strand_id
1 'polypeptide(L)'
;MVLMITADPLEGTMADVWVLSPSHSEPEKSRLIRSDAITYLSTSAEELVAARVGSDDTVVLVHRATQGGRDLPEDFHLAYLAKLAVARGRARVSEEDLVLLADTDDNGAWDWSVLPVSELWPG
;
A
#
# COMPACT_ATOMS: atom_id res chain seq x y z
N MET A 1 -36.94 1.24 32.81
CA MET A 1 -36.14 0.60 31.74
C MET A 1 -35.42 1.73 31.03
N VAL A 2 -34.15 1.97 31.37
CA VAL A 2 -33.36 3.06 30.79
C VAL A 2 -32.68 2.50 29.54
N LEU A 3 -33.04 3.06 28.39
CA LEU A 3 -32.39 2.77 27.11
C LEU A 3 -31.01 3.45 27.15
N MET A 4 -29.95 2.68 27.42
CA MET A 4 -28.58 3.14 27.19
C MET A 4 -28.38 3.23 25.69
N ILE A 5 -28.49 4.44 25.15
CA ILE A 5 -27.96 4.77 23.82
C ILE A 5 -26.45 4.68 23.99
N THR A 6 -25.85 3.58 23.55
CA THR A 6 -24.42 3.53 23.35
C THR A 6 -24.13 4.57 22.28
N ALA A 7 -23.52 5.68 22.67
CA ALA A 7 -22.91 6.57 21.71
C ALA A 7 -22.02 5.71 20.82
N ASP A 8 -22.28 5.70 19.51
CA ASP A 8 -21.27 5.29 18.55
C ASP A 8 -19.99 6.02 18.97
N PRO A 9 -18.86 5.31 19.18
CA PRO A 9 -17.61 6.02 19.31
C PRO A 9 -17.55 6.88 18.06
N LEU A 10 -17.32 8.19 18.24
CA LEU A 10 -17.00 9.11 17.16
C LEU A 10 -16.24 8.32 16.11
N GLU A 11 -16.66 8.36 14.85
CA GLU A 11 -15.84 7.90 13.72
C GLU A 11 -14.53 8.71 13.79
N GLY A 12 -13.64 8.30 14.69
CA GLY A 12 -12.28 8.74 14.74
C GLY A 12 -11.76 8.36 13.39
N THR A 13 -11.34 9.37 12.62
CA THR A 13 -10.87 9.22 11.26
C THR A 13 -9.92 8.04 11.25
N MET A 14 -10.35 6.93 10.62
CA MET A 14 -9.54 5.73 10.54
C MET A 14 -8.27 6.12 9.79
N ALA A 15 -7.11 5.71 10.28
CA ALA A 15 -5.85 5.94 9.59
C ALA A 15 -5.96 5.45 8.14
N ASP A 16 -5.44 6.24 7.21
CA ASP A 16 -5.43 5.86 5.82
C ASP A 16 -4.30 4.85 5.56
N VAL A 17 -4.51 4.02 4.54
CA VAL A 17 -3.46 3.13 4.03
C VAL A 17 -3.02 3.64 2.67
N TRP A 18 -1.76 4.02 2.59
CA TRP A 18 -1.10 4.51 1.39
C TRP A 18 -0.17 3.44 0.81
N VAL A 19 0.12 3.51 -0.49
CA VAL A 19 1.16 2.74 -1.15
C VAL A 19 2.25 3.69 -1.59
N LEU A 20 3.49 3.43 -1.19
CA LEU A 20 4.65 4.16 -1.71
C LEU A 20 5.08 3.55 -3.03
N SER A 21 4.95 4.33 -4.10
CA SER A 21 5.42 4.02 -5.45
C SER A 21 6.67 4.86 -5.75
N PRO A 22 7.87 4.27 -5.67
CA PRO A 22 9.07 4.91 -6.20
C PRO A 22 8.99 4.93 -7.73
N SER A 23 9.11 6.11 -8.33
CA SER A 23 9.05 6.23 -9.78
C SER A 23 10.34 5.69 -10.40
N HIS A 24 10.22 4.65 -11.22
CA HIS A 24 11.36 4.12 -11.96
C HIS A 24 11.86 5.09 -13.04
N SER A 25 10.93 5.72 -13.78
CA SER A 25 11.28 6.64 -14.87
C SER A 25 11.75 8.01 -14.38
N GLU A 26 11.40 8.37 -13.16
CA GLU A 26 11.76 9.64 -12.53
C GLU A 26 12.27 9.36 -11.10
N PRO A 27 13.50 8.86 -10.91
CA PRO A 27 13.97 8.35 -9.62
C PRO A 27 13.98 9.40 -8.49
N GLU A 28 13.93 10.69 -8.82
CA GLU A 28 13.79 11.78 -7.84
C GLU A 28 12.33 12.00 -7.37
N LYS A 29 11.37 11.26 -7.94
CA LYS A 29 9.96 11.36 -7.59
C LYS A 29 9.50 10.08 -6.90
N SER A 30 8.92 10.26 -5.71
CA SER A 30 8.09 9.25 -5.05
C SER A 30 6.63 9.70 -5.09
N ARG A 31 5.71 8.73 -5.13
CA ARG A 31 4.27 8.97 -5.10
C ARG A 31 3.64 8.16 -3.98
N LEU A 32 2.68 8.76 -3.29
CA LEU A 32 1.81 8.05 -2.35
C LEU A 32 0.42 7.91 -2.98
N ILE A 33 -0.07 6.68 -3.04
CA ILE A 33 -1.37 6.34 -3.61
C ILE A 33 -2.28 5.81 -2.51
N ARG A 34 -3.46 6.40 -2.35
CA ARG A 34 -4.52 5.90 -1.45
C ARG A 34 -4.95 4.49 -1.87
N SER A 35 -4.80 3.51 -0.98
CA SER A 35 -5.05 2.10 -1.29
C SER A 35 -6.53 1.79 -1.51
N ASP A 36 -7.46 2.61 -1.00
CA ASP A 36 -8.89 2.45 -1.21
C ASP A 36 -9.39 3.02 -2.54
N ALA A 37 -8.57 3.85 -3.22
CA ALA A 37 -8.85 4.35 -4.56
C ALA A 37 -8.55 3.31 -5.66
N ILE A 38 -7.76 2.29 -5.34
CA ILE A 38 -7.33 1.22 -6.25
C ILE A 38 -8.45 0.18 -6.36
N THR A 39 -8.94 -0.04 -7.58
CA THR A 39 -9.97 -1.06 -7.86
C THR A 39 -9.59 -2.03 -8.96
N TYR A 40 -8.42 -1.84 -9.57
CA TYR A 40 -7.83 -2.73 -10.57
C TYR A 40 -6.33 -2.92 -10.29
N LEU A 41 -5.85 -4.15 -10.40
CA LEU A 41 -4.45 -4.53 -10.26
C LEU A 41 -4.06 -5.47 -11.41
N SER A 42 -2.85 -5.29 -11.93
CA SER A 42 -2.25 -6.17 -12.93
C SER A 42 -0.77 -6.37 -12.62
N THR A 43 -0.30 -7.62 -12.67
CA THR A 43 1.11 -7.96 -12.44
C THR A 43 1.70 -8.57 -13.71
N SER A 44 2.95 -8.21 -13.98
CA SER A 44 3.85 -8.92 -14.88
C SER A 44 5.17 -9.22 -14.14
N ALA A 45 6.11 -9.90 -14.81
CA ALA A 45 7.47 -10.04 -14.28
C ALA A 45 8.20 -8.68 -14.10
N GLU A 46 7.75 -7.63 -14.80
CA GLU A 46 8.39 -6.32 -14.78
C GLU A 46 7.77 -5.37 -13.77
N GLU A 47 6.45 -5.40 -13.60
CA GLU A 47 5.77 -4.38 -12.80
C GLU A 47 4.45 -4.85 -12.19
N LEU A 48 4.08 -4.17 -11.12
CA LEU A 48 2.73 -4.15 -10.58
C LEU A 48 2.09 -2.80 -10.92
N VAL A 49 1.00 -2.85 -11.68
CA VAL A 49 0.21 -1.69 -12.08
C VAL A 49 -1.09 -1.66 -11.32
N ALA A 50 -1.48 -0.48 -10.85
CA ALA A 50 -2.78 -0.21 -10.26
C ALA A 50 -3.55 0.82 -11.08
N ALA A 51 -4.87 0.70 -11.05
CA ALA A 51 -5.77 1.67 -11.63
C ALA A 51 -7.10 1.68 -10.88
N ARG A 52 -7.95 2.62 -11.27
CA ARG A 52 -9.38 2.58 -10.95
C ARG A 52 -10.12 2.05 -12.17
N VAL A 53 -10.96 1.03 -12.00
CA VAL A 53 -11.84 0.53 -13.07
C VAL A 53 -12.68 1.67 -13.63
N GLY A 54 -12.62 1.87 -14.95
CA GLY A 54 -13.29 2.96 -15.65
C GLY A 54 -12.51 4.28 -15.72
N SER A 55 -11.26 4.31 -15.22
CA SER A 55 -10.30 5.39 -15.44
C SER A 55 -9.22 4.92 -16.42
N ASP A 56 -8.75 5.83 -17.27
CA ASP A 56 -7.58 5.61 -18.13
C ASP A 56 -6.26 5.87 -17.37
N ASP A 57 -6.33 6.34 -16.11
CA ASP A 57 -5.16 6.60 -15.29
C ASP A 57 -4.64 5.31 -14.65
N THR A 58 -3.49 4.86 -15.15
CA THR A 58 -2.73 3.76 -14.57
C THR A 58 -1.50 4.28 -13.84
N VAL A 59 -1.19 3.70 -12.69
CA VAL A 59 0.02 3.98 -11.92
C VAL A 59 0.82 2.71 -11.71
N VAL A 60 2.12 2.76 -12.00
CA VAL A 60 3.05 1.69 -11.64
C VAL A 60 3.29 1.78 -10.14
N LEU A 61 2.84 0.78 -9.37
CA LEU A 61 3.11 0.71 -7.94
C LEU A 61 4.53 0.24 -7.65
N VAL A 62 4.99 -0.74 -8.42
CA VAL A 62 6.31 -1.39 -8.24
C VAL A 62 6.85 -1.74 -9.61
N HIS A 63 8.16 -1.54 -9.81
CA HIS A 63 8.85 -1.93 -11.02
C HIS A 63 10.13 -2.68 -10.66
N ARG A 64 10.45 -3.79 -11.33
CA ARG A 64 11.60 -4.66 -11.02
C ARG A 64 12.92 -3.90 -10.84
N ALA A 65 13.12 -2.85 -11.63
CA ALA A 65 14.32 -2.05 -11.61
C ALA A 65 14.50 -1.19 -10.34
N THR A 66 13.45 -1.01 -9.52
CA THR A 66 13.58 -0.33 -8.22
C THR A 66 14.34 -1.20 -7.21
N GLN A 67 14.43 -2.52 -7.43
CA GLN A 67 15.14 -3.47 -6.57
C GLN A 67 16.12 -4.33 -7.37
N GLY A 68 17.07 -3.68 -8.05
CA GLY A 68 18.16 -4.37 -8.75
C GLY A 68 17.73 -5.20 -9.96
N GLY A 69 16.52 -4.99 -10.48
CA GLY A 69 16.05 -5.64 -11.70
C GLY A 69 15.55 -7.07 -11.50
N ARG A 70 15.23 -7.49 -10.28
CA ARG A 70 14.67 -8.83 -10.02
C ARG A 70 13.21 -8.92 -10.47
N ASP A 71 12.88 -9.97 -11.23
CA ASP A 71 11.51 -10.21 -11.68
C ASP A 71 10.54 -10.31 -10.49
N LEU A 72 9.36 -9.72 -10.65
CA LEU A 72 8.27 -9.84 -9.69
C LEU A 72 7.66 -11.25 -9.75
N PRO A 73 7.23 -11.83 -8.61
CA PRO A 73 6.43 -13.04 -8.60
C PRO A 73 5.12 -12.86 -9.41
N GLU A 74 4.65 -13.91 -10.08
CA GLU A 74 3.41 -13.88 -10.87
C GLU A 74 2.18 -13.47 -10.03
N ASP A 75 2.18 -13.85 -8.76
CA ASP A 75 1.12 -13.60 -7.79
C ASP A 75 1.38 -12.37 -6.89
N PHE A 76 2.28 -11.46 -7.29
CA PHE A 76 2.68 -10.34 -6.44
C PHE A 76 1.52 -9.36 -6.11
N HIS A 77 0.53 -9.22 -6.99
CA HIS A 77 -0.72 -8.50 -6.68
C HIS A 77 -1.54 -9.19 -5.58
N LEU A 78 -1.51 -10.52 -5.46
CA LEU A 78 -2.17 -11.24 -4.36
C LEU A 78 -1.43 -11.01 -3.05
N ALA A 79 -0.10 -11.00 -3.07
CA ALA A 79 0.71 -10.63 -1.90
C ALA A 79 0.38 -9.19 -1.42
N TYR A 80 0.24 -8.25 -2.36
CA TYR A 80 -0.24 -6.89 -2.08
C TYR A 80 -1.60 -6.90 -1.38
N LEU A 81 -2.60 -7.62 -1.92
CA LEU A 81 -3.94 -7.69 -1.32
C LEU A 81 -3.93 -8.29 0.09
N ALA A 82 -3.13 -9.34 0.31
CA ALA A 82 -2.96 -9.95 1.63
C ALA A 82 -2.40 -8.93 2.64
N LYS A 83 -1.39 -8.17 2.25
CA LYS A 83 -0.74 -7.18 3.13
C LYS A 83 -1.59 -5.93 3.30
N LEU A 84 -2.37 -5.53 2.30
CA LEU A 84 -3.40 -4.49 2.43
C LEU A 84 -4.47 -4.87 3.45
N ALA A 85 -4.90 -6.14 3.51
CA ALA A 85 -5.83 -6.60 4.53
C ALA A 85 -5.24 -6.46 5.95
N VAL A 86 -3.96 -6.78 6.12
CA VAL A 86 -3.23 -6.57 7.38
C VAL A 86 -3.15 -5.08 7.73
N ALA A 87 -2.78 -4.23 6.77
CA ALA A 87 -2.70 -2.79 6.95
C ALA A 87 -4.05 -2.18 7.35
N ARG A 88 -5.14 -2.57 6.68
CA ARG A 88 -6.51 -2.15 7.04
C ARG A 88 -6.91 -2.60 8.45
N GLY A 89 -6.48 -3.79 8.88
CA GLY A 89 -6.69 -4.25 10.25
C GLY A 89 -5.99 -3.37 11.28
N ARG A 90 -4.73 -2.99 11.01
CA ARG A 90 -3.93 -2.11 11.87
C ARG A 90 -4.46 -0.67 11.88
N ALA A 91 -4.85 -0.15 10.73
CA ALA A 91 -5.36 1.21 10.54
C ALA A 91 -6.60 1.53 11.41
N ARG A 92 -7.42 0.52 11.73
CA ARG A 92 -8.60 0.68 12.60
C ARG A 92 -8.28 1.14 14.02
N VAL A 93 -7.05 0.93 14.48
CA VAL A 93 -6.60 1.25 15.83
C VAL A 93 -5.33 2.11 15.83
N SER A 94 -4.91 2.57 14.66
CA SER A 94 -3.71 3.39 14.50
C SER A 94 -4.06 4.88 14.62
N GLU A 95 -3.19 5.64 15.28
CA GLU A 95 -3.26 7.11 15.30
C GLU A 95 -2.53 7.75 14.10
N GLU A 96 -1.75 6.95 13.37
CA GLU A 96 -0.98 7.38 12.20
C GLU A 96 -1.39 6.59 10.95
N ASP A 97 -1.36 7.28 9.81
CA ASP A 97 -1.46 6.65 8.49
C ASP A 97 -0.38 5.58 8.32
N LEU A 98 -0.75 4.52 7.59
CA LEU A 98 0.12 3.40 7.29
C LEU A 98 0.54 3.42 5.83
N VAL A 99 1.77 3.03 5.56
CA VAL A 99 2.35 2.96 4.23
C VAL A 99 2.71 1.51 3.91
N LEU A 100 2.17 1.03 2.80
CA LEU A 100 2.59 -0.17 2.11
C LEU A 100 3.81 0.14 1.25
N LEU A 101 4.90 -0.55 1.51
CA LEU A 101 6.16 -0.43 0.77
C LEU A 101 6.52 -1.80 0.20
N ALA A 102 6.71 -1.87 -1.12
CA ALA A 102 7.33 -3.02 -1.74
C ALA A 102 8.85 -2.94 -1.60
N ASP A 103 9.45 -4.00 -1.09
CA ASP A 103 10.89 -4.12 -0.91
C ASP A 103 11.31 -5.59 -1.08
N THR A 104 12.61 -5.86 -0.97
CA THR A 104 13.12 -7.22 -0.86
C THR A 104 13.53 -7.54 0.57
N ASP A 105 13.21 -8.76 1.04
CA ASP A 105 13.68 -9.27 2.33
C ASP A 105 15.19 -9.56 2.34
N ASP A 106 15.72 -10.03 3.47
CA ASP A 106 17.14 -10.40 3.63
C ASP A 106 17.60 -11.51 2.65
N ASN A 107 16.68 -12.27 2.06
CA ASN A 107 16.94 -13.29 1.05
C ASN A 107 16.80 -12.74 -0.38
N GLY A 108 16.50 -11.46 -0.52
CA GLY A 108 16.19 -10.77 -1.77
C GLY A 108 14.80 -11.10 -2.33
N ALA A 109 13.95 -11.80 -1.60
CA ALA A 109 12.60 -12.12 -2.05
C ALA A 109 11.71 -10.88 -1.91
N TRP A 110 10.91 -10.60 -2.94
CA TRP A 110 9.94 -9.50 -2.91
C TRP A 110 8.93 -9.70 -1.77
N ASP A 111 8.73 -8.67 -0.96
CA ASP A 111 7.69 -8.61 0.09
C ASP A 111 7.07 -7.21 0.14
N TRP A 112 5.94 -7.12 0.86
CA TRP A 112 5.30 -5.87 1.24
C TRP A 112 5.45 -5.63 2.73
N SER A 113 5.99 -4.47 3.09
CA SER A 113 6.04 -3.98 4.46
C SER A 113 4.87 -3.05 4.74
N VAL A 114 4.39 -3.06 5.99
CA VAL A 114 3.38 -2.11 6.50
C VAL A 114 4.04 -1.31 7.60
N LEU A 115 4.31 -0.03 7.32
CA LEU A 115 5.07 0.85 8.20
C LEU A 115 4.21 2.08 8.54
N PRO A 116 4.22 2.56 9.80
CA PRO A 116 3.68 3.88 10.11
C PRO A 116 4.55 4.97 9.47
N VAL A 117 3.97 6.15 9.22
CA VAL A 117 4.71 7.27 8.59
C VAL A 117 5.95 7.67 9.40
N SER A 118 5.87 7.63 10.73
CA SER A 118 6.99 7.96 11.63
C SER A 118 8.24 7.06 11.45
N GLU A 119 8.08 5.82 10.99
CA GLU A 119 9.23 4.94 10.66
C GLU A 119 9.90 5.31 9.34
N LEU A 120 9.17 5.91 8.40
CA LEU A 120 9.69 6.36 7.11
C LEU A 120 10.26 7.78 7.15
N TRP A 121 9.73 8.62 8.03
CA TRP A 121 10.17 10.00 8.24
C TRP A 121 10.22 10.30 9.75
N PRO A 122 11.38 10.09 10.40
CA PRO A 122 11.51 10.27 11.85
C PRO A 122 11.52 11.73 12.32
N GLY A 123 11.57 12.70 11.40
CA GLY A 123 11.69 14.13 11.71
C GLY A 123 13.13 14.61 11.87
#